data_AF-A0A2N7WKH3-F1
#
_entry.id   AF-A0A2N7WKH3-F1
#
_cell.length_a   1.000
_cell.length_b   1.000
_cell.length_c   1.000
_cell.angle_alpha   90.00
_cell.angle_beta   90.00
_cell.angle_gamma   90.00
#
_symmetry.space_group_name_H-M   'P 1'
#
loop_
_entity.id
_entity.type
_entity.pdbx_description
1 polymer ?
#
loop_
_entity_poly.entity_id
_entity_poly.type
_entity_poly.pdbx_seq_one_letter_code
_entity_poly.pdbx_strand_id
1 'polypeptide(L)'
;MTGSTAKVTDMPGAHARPQVDSTSEANASLTPELVIAQCGPIGSPLHEASEQIENALSAFGYRTERLRLSDFIRLNAQPGELNDATRFDQIKSLIAAGDRLRLTFGKDILAKLAIAKIGGDRRKKFGEFQDIANEAQTDTTKQIKVQRVCHVIDSIKNSSELDLLRLIYGSALFAIGVFSPLEIRRKNLEQPGALRPEETNELIDTDSGEEFDHGQSVRDTFPKCDFFLRIDHPAVGPTEAAAVAQLVEKLRRFFNLIFRTSIETPTPEENAMYSAASAARNSACLSRQVGAAVTTSAGELLSVGWNDVPRSGGGVYGKPSIASTMTFTGSNGTDERCFAQRGGKCYNDEEKSVIAAKLVETLASAGLLAKSDQDKAVSIVLNDSRVKDLIEFSRAVHAEMHAILGASRVAGERVIGGKLYVTTYPCHSCARHIVAAGVSEVHYIEPYRKSLATRLHKDALTESVGANDAVRLLQFDGVAPRRFIDLFEAGNRKKGGVLNLTGRHQATPSTHVSLRAIPRLEEVVVAEIESKQLKFPGLLRNEETDGQAPHSPTAA
;
A
#
# COMPACT_ATOMS: atom_id res chain seq x y z
N MET A 1 15.86 92.12 2.06
CA MET A 1 14.68 91.24 2.22
C MET A 1 14.74 90.21 1.09
N THR A 2 15.58 89.17 1.14
CA THR A 2 15.45 87.90 1.89
C THR A 2 14.07 87.24 1.75
N GLY A 3 13.96 86.32 0.80
CA GLY A 3 12.92 85.28 0.74
C GLY A 3 13.60 83.94 0.49
N SER A 4 13.51 83.07 1.48
CA SER A 4 14.36 81.89 1.75
C SER A 4 13.99 80.66 0.92
N THR A 5 14.99 79.95 0.41
CA THR A 5 14.90 78.60 -0.16
C THR A 5 15.02 77.56 0.95
N ALA A 6 13.90 76.93 1.33
CA ALA A 6 13.91 75.77 2.21
C ALA A 6 14.18 74.50 1.41
N LYS A 7 15.37 73.91 1.63
CA LYS A 7 15.73 72.56 1.23
C LYS A 7 14.80 71.56 1.94
N VAL A 8 14.13 70.71 1.17
CA VAL A 8 13.51 69.49 1.70
C VAL A 8 14.66 68.52 2.00
N THR A 9 14.81 68.23 3.29
CA THR A 9 15.77 67.31 3.88
C THR A 9 15.45 65.86 3.53
N ASP A 10 16.49 65.11 3.19
CA ASP A 10 16.53 63.66 3.10
C ASP A 10 15.74 62.98 4.22
N MET A 11 14.84 62.07 3.85
CA MET A 11 14.27 61.11 4.80
C MET A 11 15.25 59.93 4.96
N PRO A 12 15.54 59.49 6.20
CA PRO A 12 16.47 58.41 6.44
C PRO A 12 15.85 57.05 6.09
N GLY A 13 16.55 56.30 5.23
CA GLY A 13 16.59 54.84 5.24
C GLY A 13 15.25 54.12 5.16
N ALA A 14 14.56 54.22 4.02
CA ALA A 14 13.66 53.14 3.61
C ALA A 14 14.54 51.91 3.30
N HIS A 15 14.78 51.05 4.29
CA HIS A 15 15.31 49.71 4.04
C HIS A 15 14.39 49.06 3.01
N ALA A 16 14.87 48.92 1.77
CA ALA A 16 14.17 48.20 0.72
C ALA A 16 13.85 46.81 1.27
N ARG A 17 12.56 46.51 1.47
CA ARG A 17 12.15 45.16 1.85
C ARG A 17 12.74 44.21 0.80
N PRO A 18 13.48 43.17 1.19
CA PRO A 18 14.04 42.24 0.22
C PRO A 18 12.90 41.75 -0.67
N GLN A 19 13.10 41.89 -1.99
CA GLN A 19 12.11 41.50 -2.97
C GLN A 19 12.03 39.97 -2.98
N VAL A 20 11.04 39.42 -2.27
CA VAL A 20 10.83 37.98 -2.18
C VAL A 20 10.18 37.49 -3.46
N ASP A 21 10.89 36.65 -4.23
CA ASP A 21 10.31 35.88 -5.32
C ASP A 21 9.70 34.59 -4.76
N SER A 22 8.39 34.59 -4.57
CA SER A 22 7.65 33.46 -4.02
C SER A 22 7.79 32.17 -4.83
N THR A 23 7.99 32.25 -6.15
CA THR A 23 8.16 31.06 -7.01
C THR A 23 9.55 30.46 -6.82
N SER A 24 10.58 31.29 -6.82
CA SER A 24 11.95 30.86 -6.55
C SER A 24 12.07 30.25 -5.15
N GLU A 25 11.49 30.89 -4.14
CA GLU A 25 11.50 30.39 -2.75
C GLU A 25 10.75 29.06 -2.59
N ALA A 26 9.59 28.92 -3.24
CA ALA A 26 8.84 27.65 -3.23
C ALA A 26 9.68 26.52 -3.86
N ASN A 27 10.31 26.77 -5.01
CA ASN A 27 11.19 25.80 -5.68
C ASN A 27 12.48 25.50 -4.89
N ALA A 28 13.01 26.49 -4.17
CA ALA A 28 14.16 26.31 -3.29
C ALA A 28 13.84 25.41 -2.08
N SER A 29 12.58 25.42 -1.63
CA SER A 29 12.13 24.58 -0.51
C SER A 29 11.86 23.12 -0.85
N LEU A 30 11.89 22.75 -2.13
CA LEU A 30 11.65 21.37 -2.57
C LEU A 30 12.80 20.46 -2.13
N THR A 31 12.45 19.35 -1.48
CA THR A 31 13.42 18.37 -1.00
C THR A 31 13.54 17.15 -1.93
N PRO A 32 14.75 16.60 -2.08
CA PRO A 32 14.95 15.29 -2.71
C PRO A 32 14.73 14.13 -1.72
N GLU A 33 14.35 14.39 -0.47
CA GLU A 33 14.07 13.35 0.54
C GLU A 33 12.99 12.37 0.10
N LEU A 34 13.17 11.11 0.50
CA LEU A 34 12.22 10.03 0.28
C LEU A 34 11.75 9.45 1.62
N VAL A 35 10.51 9.01 1.67
CA VAL A 35 10.00 8.16 2.74
C VAL A 35 9.48 6.87 2.11
N ILE A 36 9.98 5.74 2.57
CA ILE A 36 9.54 4.42 2.11
C ILE A 36 8.87 3.71 3.27
N ALA A 37 7.59 3.36 3.14
CA ALA A 37 6.89 2.57 4.13
C ALA A 37 6.67 1.15 3.61
N GLN A 38 7.16 0.15 4.33
CA GLN A 38 7.01 -1.24 3.92
C GLN A 38 5.81 -1.89 4.60
N CYS A 39 5.08 -2.72 3.86
CA CYS A 39 3.97 -3.52 4.37
C CYS A 39 4.09 -4.95 3.82
N GLY A 40 3.83 -5.95 4.65
CA GLY A 40 3.84 -7.35 4.23
C GLY A 40 3.33 -8.28 5.32
N PRO A 41 2.75 -9.44 4.97
CA PRO A 41 2.35 -10.43 5.95
C PRO A 41 3.57 -11.06 6.63
N ILE A 42 3.36 -11.64 7.81
CA ILE A 42 4.43 -12.30 8.57
C ILE A 42 5.11 -13.40 7.73
N GLY A 43 6.44 -13.48 7.81
CA GLY A 43 7.27 -14.39 7.00
C GLY A 43 7.65 -13.86 5.62
N SER A 44 7.16 -12.68 5.22
CA SER A 44 7.69 -11.97 4.05
C SER A 44 9.05 -11.32 4.39
N PRO A 45 10.01 -11.28 3.44
CA PRO A 45 11.38 -10.82 3.69
C PRO A 45 11.50 -9.28 3.73
N LEU A 46 10.80 -8.64 4.67
CA LEU A 46 10.75 -7.18 4.84
C LEU A 46 12.10 -6.61 5.28
N HIS A 47 12.86 -7.36 6.08
CA HIS A 47 14.15 -6.89 6.57
C HIS A 47 15.19 -6.88 5.45
N GLU A 48 15.23 -7.96 4.66
CA GLU A 48 16.09 -8.11 3.50
C GLU A 48 15.72 -7.07 2.43
N ALA A 49 14.43 -6.81 2.22
CA ALA A 49 13.97 -5.74 1.34
C ALA A 49 14.46 -4.35 1.82
N SER A 50 14.43 -4.07 3.13
CA SER A 50 14.98 -2.83 3.71
C SER A 50 16.47 -2.67 3.42
N GLU A 51 17.23 -3.76 3.52
CA GLU A 51 18.66 -3.76 3.22
C GLU A 51 18.92 -3.50 1.74
N GLN A 52 18.19 -4.17 0.86
CA GLN A 52 18.36 -3.97 -0.57
C GLN A 52 17.87 -2.59 -1.05
N ILE A 53 16.89 -1.99 -0.36
CA ILE A 53 16.50 -0.59 -0.57
C ILE A 53 17.68 0.33 -0.28
N GLU A 54 18.36 0.15 0.86
CA GLU A 54 19.54 0.93 1.21
C GLU A 54 20.67 0.75 0.21
N ASN A 55 20.97 -0.50 -0.16
CA ASN A 55 22.00 -0.81 -1.16
C ASN A 55 21.70 -0.14 -2.50
N ALA A 56 20.45 -0.20 -2.98
CA ALA A 56 20.06 0.42 -4.24
C ALA A 56 20.13 1.95 -4.18
N LEU A 57 19.71 2.56 -3.07
CA LEU A 57 19.75 4.02 -2.86
C LEU A 57 21.18 4.56 -2.70
N SER A 58 22.11 3.79 -2.16
CA SER A 58 23.52 4.18 -2.05
C SER A 58 24.13 4.55 -3.41
N ALA A 59 23.70 3.86 -4.48
CA ALA A 59 24.13 4.15 -5.86
C ALA A 59 23.65 5.52 -6.38
N PHE A 60 22.67 6.15 -5.72
CA PHE A 60 22.17 7.50 -6.00
C PHE A 60 22.73 8.55 -5.02
N GLY A 61 23.67 8.16 -4.16
CA GLY A 61 24.24 9.02 -3.12
C GLY A 61 23.28 9.30 -1.95
N TYR A 62 22.28 8.43 -1.74
CA TYR A 62 21.36 8.57 -0.61
C TYR A 62 21.88 7.86 0.63
N ARG A 63 21.72 8.53 1.77
CA ARG A 63 21.83 7.92 3.10
C ARG A 63 20.46 7.39 3.52
N THR A 64 20.42 6.16 3.98
CA THR A 64 19.19 5.53 4.46
C THR A 64 19.12 5.55 5.98
N GLU A 65 17.96 5.92 6.52
CA GLU A 65 17.65 5.78 7.95
C GLU A 65 16.51 4.78 8.13
N ARG A 66 16.79 3.67 8.81
CA ARG A 66 15.79 2.62 9.05
C ARG A 66 15.06 2.87 10.37
N LEU A 67 13.73 2.86 10.32
CA LEU A 67 12.84 3.09 11.44
C LEU A 67 12.00 1.83 11.66
N ARG A 68 12.38 1.02 12.64
CA ARG A 68 11.63 -0.19 12.98
C ARG A 68 10.48 0.12 13.91
N LEU A 69 9.24 -0.07 13.45
CA LEU A 69 8.06 0.22 14.28
C LEU A 69 7.99 -0.71 15.51
N SER A 70 8.53 -1.93 15.41
CA SER A 70 8.66 -2.82 16.56
C SER A 70 9.52 -2.25 17.69
N ASP A 71 10.47 -1.37 17.39
CA ASP A 71 11.33 -0.77 18.41
C ASP A 71 10.57 0.29 19.21
N PHE A 72 9.64 1.00 18.55
CA PHE A 72 8.70 1.88 19.24
C PHE A 72 7.72 1.11 20.12
N ILE A 73 7.27 -0.09 19.69
CA ILE A 73 6.46 -0.98 20.52
C ILE A 73 7.26 -1.39 21.76
N ARG A 74 8.49 -1.88 21.57
CA ARG A 74 9.36 -2.30 22.69
C ARG A 74 9.60 -1.20 23.70
N LEU A 75 9.89 0.00 23.21
CA LEU A 75 10.14 1.17 24.04
C LEU A 75 8.91 1.55 24.89
N ASN A 76 7.70 1.31 24.37
CA ASN A 76 6.43 1.67 24.99
C ASN A 76 5.66 0.49 25.60
N ALA A 77 6.33 -0.67 25.71
CA ALA A 77 5.78 -1.84 26.38
C ALA A 77 5.76 -1.64 27.91
N GLN A 78 4.73 -2.16 28.56
CA GLN A 78 4.63 -2.21 30.02
C GLN A 78 5.63 -3.23 30.58
N PRO A 79 6.12 -3.05 31.83
CA PRO A 79 6.96 -4.07 32.48
C PRO A 79 6.27 -5.44 32.51
N GLY A 80 6.95 -6.47 32.00
CA GLY A 80 6.42 -7.83 31.91
C GLY A 80 5.47 -8.10 30.75
N GLU A 81 5.19 -7.11 29.89
CA GLU A 81 4.31 -7.29 28.71
C GLU A 81 4.99 -8.08 27.59
N LEU A 82 6.31 -7.95 27.45
CA LEU A 82 7.10 -8.67 26.46
C LEU A 82 7.62 -9.98 27.04
N ASN A 83 7.51 -11.06 26.26
CA ASN A 83 7.99 -12.38 26.63
C ASN A 83 9.06 -12.85 25.63
N ASP A 84 10.31 -12.89 26.07
CA ASP A 84 11.45 -13.34 25.24
C ASP A 84 11.84 -14.81 25.50
N ALA A 85 10.98 -15.64 26.12
CA ALA A 85 11.28 -17.03 26.43
C ALA A 85 11.49 -17.91 25.19
N THR A 86 10.67 -17.70 24.15
CA THR A 86 10.82 -18.32 22.84
C THR A 86 10.62 -17.29 21.74
N ARG A 87 11.06 -17.61 20.53
CA ARG A 87 10.80 -16.74 19.37
C ARG A 87 9.30 -16.57 19.10
N PHE A 88 8.52 -17.62 19.32
CA PHE A 88 7.07 -17.58 19.21
C PHE A 88 6.46 -16.62 20.23
N ASP A 89 6.83 -16.75 21.50
CA ASP A 89 6.37 -15.88 22.58
C ASP A 89 6.75 -14.41 22.35
N GLN A 90 7.95 -14.18 21.80
CA GLN A 90 8.43 -12.85 21.47
C GLN A 90 7.57 -12.19 20.40
N ILE A 91 7.25 -12.92 19.32
CA ILE A 91 6.41 -12.39 18.25
C ILE A 91 5.00 -12.13 18.78
N LYS A 92 4.42 -13.09 19.50
CA LYS A 92 3.05 -13.00 20.03
C LYS A 92 2.88 -11.85 21.02
N SER A 93 3.81 -11.70 21.96
CA SER A 93 3.79 -10.59 22.92
C SER A 93 3.99 -9.23 22.26
N LEU A 94 4.84 -9.13 21.23
CA LEU A 94 4.99 -7.90 20.44
C LEU A 94 3.73 -7.53 19.65
N ILE A 95 3.03 -8.52 19.06
CA ILE A 95 1.75 -8.31 18.39
C ILE A 95 0.74 -7.75 19.39
N ALA A 96 0.58 -8.41 20.54
CA ALA A 96 -0.36 -7.98 21.59
C ALA A 96 -0.04 -6.56 22.12
N ALA A 97 1.24 -6.26 22.37
CA ALA A 97 1.66 -4.93 22.80
C ALA A 97 1.38 -3.84 21.74
N GLY A 98 1.62 -4.15 20.46
CA GLY A 98 1.29 -3.25 19.36
C GLY A 98 -0.21 -2.98 19.26
N ASP A 99 -1.03 -4.00 19.40
CA ASP A 99 -2.49 -3.88 19.35
C ASP A 99 -3.04 -3.12 20.56
N ARG A 100 -2.46 -3.32 21.75
CA ARG A 100 -2.78 -2.48 22.93
C ARG A 100 -2.46 -1.02 22.68
N LEU A 101 -1.30 -0.69 22.08
CA LEU A 101 -0.96 0.69 21.76
C LEU A 101 -1.98 1.30 20.79
N ARG A 102 -2.39 0.56 19.77
CA ARG A 102 -3.43 1.01 18.81
C ARG A 102 -4.80 1.21 19.45
N LEU A 103 -5.19 0.30 20.35
CA LEU A 103 -6.43 0.39 21.10
C LEU A 103 -6.44 1.62 22.02
N THR A 104 -5.31 1.88 22.69
CA THR A 104 -5.21 2.91 23.72
C THR A 104 -5.03 4.31 23.13
N PHE A 105 -4.23 4.45 22.08
CA PHE A 105 -3.77 5.75 21.58
C PHE A 105 -4.20 6.07 20.15
N GLY A 106 -4.88 5.15 19.47
CA GLY A 106 -5.32 5.27 18.08
C GLY A 106 -4.55 4.36 17.13
N LYS A 107 -5.22 3.91 16.05
CA LYS A 107 -4.70 2.91 15.10
C LYS A 107 -3.44 3.35 14.35
N ASP A 108 -3.17 4.66 14.31
CA ASP A 108 -2.05 5.30 13.62
C ASP A 108 -0.85 5.62 14.53
N ILE A 109 -0.88 5.20 15.80
CA ILE A 109 0.10 5.63 16.81
C ILE A 109 1.55 5.29 16.46
N LEU A 110 1.83 4.14 15.84
CA LEU A 110 3.20 3.77 15.48
C LEU A 110 3.73 4.63 14.33
N ALA A 111 2.87 5.02 13.37
CA ALA A 111 3.23 5.99 12.35
C ALA A 111 3.50 7.36 12.97
N LYS A 112 2.71 7.79 13.94
CA LYS A 112 2.94 9.04 14.69
C LYS A 112 4.33 9.05 15.34
N LEU A 113 4.71 7.96 16.02
CA LEU A 113 6.04 7.83 16.63
C LEU A 113 7.18 7.88 15.58
N ALA A 114 6.98 7.27 14.41
CA ALA A 114 7.93 7.36 13.31
C ALA A 114 8.05 8.79 12.76
N ILE A 115 6.93 9.48 12.54
CA ILE A 115 6.88 10.87 12.10
C ILE A 115 7.60 11.79 13.09
N ALA A 116 7.35 11.62 14.38
CA ALA A 116 8.01 12.41 15.42
C ALA A 116 9.52 12.16 15.46
N LYS A 117 9.98 10.93 15.21
CA LYS A 117 11.41 10.63 15.08
C LYS A 117 12.02 11.34 13.87
N ILE A 118 11.38 11.24 12.70
CA ILE A 118 11.82 11.91 11.46
C ILE A 118 11.89 13.43 11.66
N GLY A 119 10.81 14.05 12.16
CA GLY A 119 10.75 15.48 12.42
C GLY A 119 11.80 15.93 13.45
N GLY A 120 12.03 15.12 14.50
CA GLY A 120 13.07 15.38 15.50
C GLY A 120 14.48 15.32 14.91
N ASP A 121 14.78 14.36 14.03
CA ASP A 121 16.07 14.27 13.34
C ASP A 121 16.28 15.44 12.38
N ARG A 122 15.22 15.86 11.67
CA ARG A 122 15.25 17.05 10.83
C ARG A 122 15.52 18.31 11.64
N ARG A 123 14.83 18.52 12.75
CA ARG A 123 15.05 19.69 13.62
C ARG A 123 16.48 19.72 14.17
N LYS A 124 17.03 18.58 14.57
CA LYS A 124 18.44 18.48 15.00
C LYS A 124 19.43 18.89 13.90
N LYS A 125 19.10 18.60 12.64
CA LYS A 125 19.98 18.85 11.49
C LYS A 125 19.85 20.26 10.92
N PHE A 126 18.62 20.74 10.70
CA PHE A 126 18.33 22.01 10.04
C PHE A 126 18.07 23.16 11.03
N GLY A 127 17.77 22.86 12.29
CA GLY A 127 17.26 23.84 13.26
C GLY A 127 15.78 24.14 13.03
N GLU A 128 15.34 25.30 13.53
CA GLU A 128 13.99 25.80 13.29
C GLU A 128 13.86 26.32 11.84
N PHE A 129 12.81 25.87 11.14
CA PHE A 129 12.55 26.31 9.77
C PHE A 129 11.99 27.73 9.76
N GLN A 130 12.65 28.64 9.04
CA GLN A 130 12.19 30.02 8.85
C GLN A 130 11.24 30.13 7.63
N ASP A 131 10.63 31.31 7.44
CA ASP A 131 9.67 31.59 6.35
C ASP A 131 10.32 31.82 4.97
N ILE A 132 11.63 32.10 4.86
CA ILE A 132 12.37 32.32 3.59
C ILE A 132 13.53 31.30 3.46
N ALA A 133 13.62 30.56 2.36
CA ALA A 133 14.45 29.36 2.23
C ALA A 133 15.90 29.78 2.16
N ASN A 134 16.14 30.88 1.43
CA ASN A 134 17.39 31.61 1.38
C ASN A 134 18.59 30.65 1.24
N GLU A 135 18.43 29.61 0.38
CA GLU A 135 19.42 28.54 0.23
C GLU A 135 20.79 29.09 -0.18
N ALA A 136 20.81 30.17 -0.94
CA ALA A 136 22.03 30.85 -1.38
C ALA A 136 22.87 31.43 -0.22
N GLN A 137 22.25 31.70 0.94
CA GLN A 137 22.91 32.20 2.15
C GLN A 137 23.03 31.14 3.25
N THR A 138 22.51 29.94 3.01
CA THR A 138 22.59 28.81 3.94
C THR A 138 23.89 28.06 3.72
N ASP A 139 24.54 27.62 4.80
CA ASP A 139 25.69 26.71 4.74
C ASP A 139 25.36 25.51 3.83
N THR A 140 26.28 25.16 2.92
CA THR A 140 26.10 24.05 1.97
C THR A 140 25.70 22.76 2.68
N THR A 141 26.20 22.51 3.90
CA THR A 141 25.86 21.32 4.69
C THR A 141 24.42 21.29 5.21
N LYS A 142 23.72 22.43 5.20
CA LYS A 142 22.33 22.63 5.66
C LYS A 142 21.34 22.99 4.55
N GLN A 143 21.80 23.16 3.31
CA GLN A 143 20.91 23.34 2.16
C GLN A 143 19.99 22.13 2.02
N ILE A 144 18.73 22.34 1.66
CA ILE A 144 17.70 21.30 1.52
C ILE A 144 18.01 20.43 0.29
N LYS A 145 18.38 21.06 -0.83
CA LYS A 145 18.59 20.37 -2.12
C LYS A 145 19.72 19.35 -2.14
N VAL A 146 20.68 19.44 -1.22
CA VAL A 146 21.81 18.50 -1.16
C VAL A 146 21.51 17.28 -0.27
N GLN A 147 20.36 17.25 0.40
CA GLN A 147 20.05 16.30 1.46
C GLN A 147 19.38 15.06 0.90
N ARG A 148 20.22 14.17 0.37
CA ARG A 148 19.82 12.87 -0.14
C ARG A 148 19.62 11.90 1.01
N VAL A 149 18.45 11.98 1.66
CA VAL A 149 18.07 11.08 2.76
C VAL A 149 16.82 10.29 2.39
N CYS A 150 16.80 9.02 2.73
CA CYS A 150 15.61 8.19 2.63
C CYS A 150 15.29 7.59 4.01
N HIS A 151 14.08 7.82 4.52
CA HIS A 151 13.60 7.17 5.74
C HIS A 151 12.82 5.91 5.37
N VAL A 152 13.28 4.75 5.82
CA VAL A 152 12.65 3.44 5.55
C VAL A 152 11.93 2.97 6.81
N ILE A 153 10.61 2.95 6.78
CA ILE A 153 9.74 2.51 7.88
C ILE A 153 9.46 1.00 7.72
N ASP A 154 9.90 0.22 8.71
CA ASP A 154 9.87 -1.26 8.76
C ASP A 154 9.10 -1.75 10.00
N SER A 155 7.85 -2.15 9.92
CA SER A 155 6.94 -2.14 8.78
C SER A 155 5.58 -1.66 9.30
N ILE A 156 4.78 -1.03 8.44
CA ILE A 156 3.40 -0.66 8.77
C ILE A 156 2.50 -1.90 8.71
N LYS A 157 1.54 -1.95 9.63
CA LYS A 157 0.62 -3.09 9.81
C LYS A 157 -0.84 -2.67 9.85
N ASN A 158 -1.14 -1.38 9.85
CA ASN A 158 -2.52 -0.88 9.85
C ASN A 158 -2.74 0.19 8.77
N SER A 159 -3.93 0.19 8.16
CA SER A 159 -4.25 1.09 7.06
C SER A 159 -4.27 2.56 7.48
N SER A 160 -4.63 2.86 8.73
CA SER A 160 -4.57 4.22 9.29
C SER A 160 -3.13 4.73 9.42
N GLU A 161 -2.15 3.86 9.67
CA GLU A 161 -0.72 4.23 9.68
C GLU A 161 -0.29 4.72 8.29
N LEU A 162 -0.67 3.99 7.23
CA LEU A 162 -0.38 4.39 5.84
C LEU A 162 -1.08 5.69 5.44
N ASP A 163 -2.37 5.81 5.79
CA ASP A 163 -3.17 6.98 5.44
C ASP A 163 -2.60 8.25 6.11
N LEU A 164 -2.16 8.16 7.37
CA LEU A 164 -1.46 9.26 8.04
C LEU A 164 -0.13 9.60 7.37
N LEU A 165 0.73 8.62 7.09
CA LEU A 165 2.01 8.87 6.42
C LEU A 165 1.82 9.56 5.07
N ARG A 166 0.76 9.19 4.33
CA ARG A 166 0.39 9.84 3.06
C ARG A 166 -0.03 11.28 3.24
N LEU A 167 -0.80 11.56 4.29
CA LEU A 167 -1.24 12.92 4.62
C LEU A 167 -0.05 13.84 4.91
N ILE A 168 0.96 13.33 5.61
CA ILE A 168 2.14 14.11 6.03
C ILE A 168 3.17 14.26 4.90
N TYR A 169 3.56 13.15 4.25
CA TYR A 169 4.67 13.12 3.30
C TYR A 169 4.24 13.24 1.83
N GLY A 170 2.94 13.21 1.55
CA GLY A 170 2.40 13.44 0.21
C GLY A 170 3.03 12.56 -0.86
N SER A 171 3.55 13.19 -1.92
CA SER A 171 4.13 12.50 -3.07
C SER A 171 5.50 11.87 -2.79
N ALA A 172 6.23 12.32 -1.76
CA ALA A 172 7.54 11.76 -1.38
C ALA A 172 7.46 10.42 -0.65
N LEU A 173 6.26 10.01 -0.22
CA LEU A 173 6.02 8.67 0.31
C LEU A 173 5.81 7.65 -0.81
N PHE A 174 6.56 6.56 -0.72
CA PHE A 174 6.32 5.33 -1.48
C PHE A 174 6.04 4.17 -0.53
N ALA A 175 4.85 3.58 -0.64
CA ALA A 175 4.52 2.36 0.08
C ALA A 175 4.95 1.12 -0.73
N ILE A 176 5.79 0.26 -0.16
CA ILE A 176 6.26 -0.96 -0.83
C ILE A 176 5.62 -2.18 -0.17
N GLY A 177 4.83 -2.93 -0.94
CA GLY A 177 4.22 -4.18 -0.51
C GLY A 177 5.16 -5.34 -0.75
N VAL A 178 5.72 -5.95 0.29
CA VAL A 178 6.60 -7.11 0.19
C VAL A 178 5.81 -8.36 0.51
N PHE A 179 5.81 -9.34 -0.40
CA PHE A 179 5.00 -10.55 -0.27
C PHE A 179 5.77 -11.79 -0.71
N SER A 180 5.54 -12.89 -0.02
CA SER A 180 5.91 -14.23 -0.46
C SER A 180 4.71 -15.18 -0.38
N PRO A 181 4.60 -16.17 -1.28
CA PRO A 181 3.63 -17.25 -1.18
C PRO A 181 3.67 -17.96 0.20
N LEU A 182 2.53 -18.53 0.61
CA LEU A 182 2.38 -19.15 1.95
C LEU A 182 3.50 -20.14 2.29
N GLU A 183 3.81 -21.05 1.36
CA GLU A 183 4.85 -22.06 1.52
C GLU A 183 6.25 -21.45 1.72
N ILE A 184 6.51 -20.30 1.10
CA ILE A 184 7.78 -19.57 1.24
C ILE A 184 7.81 -18.83 2.57
N ARG A 185 6.70 -18.21 2.99
CA ARG A 185 6.60 -17.56 4.30
C ARG A 185 6.79 -18.56 5.44
N ARG A 186 6.25 -19.77 5.32
CA ARG A 186 6.49 -20.86 6.28
C ARG A 186 7.98 -21.19 6.38
N LYS A 187 8.64 -21.47 5.25
CA LYS A 187 10.09 -21.72 5.22
C LYS A 187 10.92 -20.57 5.82
N ASN A 188 10.53 -19.32 5.57
CA ASN A 188 11.20 -18.14 6.13
C ASN A 188 11.00 -18.00 7.65
N LEU A 189 9.90 -18.52 8.20
CA LEU A 189 9.60 -18.49 9.64
C LEU A 189 10.19 -19.69 10.37
N GLU A 190 10.18 -20.85 9.71
CA GLU A 190 10.76 -22.11 10.15
C GLU A 190 12.28 -22.17 9.89
N GLN A 191 12.97 -21.03 9.75
CA GLN A 191 14.44 -21.00 9.64
C GLN A 191 15.03 -21.91 10.72
N PRO A 192 16.14 -22.63 10.48
CA PRO A 192 16.54 -23.75 11.32
C PRO A 192 16.49 -23.45 12.83
N GLY A 193 15.45 -23.98 13.50
CA GLY A 193 15.23 -23.86 14.95
C GLY A 193 14.47 -22.61 15.45
N ALA A 194 13.97 -21.74 14.58
CA ALA A 194 13.31 -20.49 14.98
C ALA A 194 11.84 -20.67 15.42
N LEU A 195 11.03 -21.44 14.68
CA LEU A 195 9.61 -21.69 14.99
C LEU A 195 9.22 -23.11 14.57
N ARG A 196 8.33 -23.75 15.34
CA ARG A 196 7.72 -25.03 14.97
C ARG A 196 6.61 -24.84 13.93
N PRO A 197 6.24 -25.87 13.15
CA PRO A 197 5.16 -25.76 12.16
C PRO A 197 3.82 -25.33 12.75
N GLU A 198 3.46 -25.83 13.94
CA GLU A 198 2.21 -25.48 14.63
C GLU A 198 2.20 -24.00 15.05
N GLU A 199 3.32 -23.52 15.60
CA GLU A 199 3.53 -22.11 15.97
C GLU A 199 3.48 -21.19 14.75
N THR A 200 4.09 -21.63 13.65
CA THR A 200 4.10 -20.89 12.38
C THR A 200 2.70 -20.76 11.82
N ASN A 201 1.89 -21.82 11.88
CA ASN A 201 0.50 -21.77 11.44
C ASN A 201 -0.34 -20.82 12.30
N GLU A 202 -0.20 -20.88 13.62
CA GLU A 202 -0.89 -19.96 14.53
C GLU A 202 -0.55 -18.50 14.21
N LEU A 203 0.73 -18.17 14.05
CA LEU A 203 1.16 -16.81 13.72
C LEU A 203 0.63 -16.33 12.36
N ILE A 204 0.63 -17.20 11.35
CA ILE A 204 0.09 -16.86 10.03
C ILE A 204 -1.42 -16.65 10.11
N ASP A 205 -2.13 -17.46 10.87
CA ASP A 205 -3.58 -17.33 11.05
C ASP A 205 -3.92 -16.04 11.80
N THR A 206 -3.17 -15.69 12.87
CA THR A 206 -3.30 -14.41 13.57
C THR A 206 -3.06 -13.21 12.63
N ASP A 207 -1.99 -13.22 11.83
CA ASP A 207 -1.68 -12.15 10.86
C ASP A 207 -2.70 -12.07 9.70
N SER A 208 -3.40 -13.17 9.43
CA SER A 208 -4.43 -13.25 8.38
C SER A 208 -5.78 -12.65 8.78
N GLY A 209 -5.95 -12.31 10.07
CA GLY A 209 -7.02 -11.46 10.59
C GLY A 209 -7.99 -12.19 11.51
N GLU A 210 -7.86 -11.94 12.81
CA GLU A 210 -9.03 -11.78 13.69
C GLU A 210 -9.59 -10.37 13.44
N GLU A 211 -10.86 -10.26 13.03
CA GLU A 211 -11.53 -8.98 12.71
C GLU A 211 -11.78 -8.15 13.99
N PHE A 212 -10.72 -7.60 14.58
CA PHE A 212 -10.84 -6.56 15.62
C PHE A 212 -10.50 -5.20 15.01
N ASP A 213 -11.35 -4.20 15.26
CA ASP A 213 -11.20 -2.85 14.70
C ASP A 213 -9.83 -2.22 14.99
N HIS A 214 -9.14 -2.61 16.06
CA HIS A 214 -7.88 -2.00 16.53
C HIS A 214 -6.61 -2.81 16.22
N GLY A 215 -6.74 -3.99 15.59
CA GLY A 215 -5.62 -4.89 15.33
C GLY A 215 -4.84 -4.58 14.05
N GLN A 216 -4.00 -5.52 13.65
CA GLN A 216 -3.29 -5.47 12.36
C GLN A 216 -4.28 -5.65 11.20
N SER A 217 -4.21 -4.77 10.21
CA SER A 217 -5.01 -4.80 8.99
C SER A 217 -4.12 -4.89 7.75
N VAL A 218 -3.13 -5.78 7.78
CA VAL A 218 -2.19 -6.01 6.66
C VAL A 218 -2.94 -6.29 5.36
N ARG A 219 -4.04 -7.06 5.44
CA ARG A 219 -4.93 -7.36 4.32
C ARG A 219 -5.50 -6.11 3.63
N ASP A 220 -5.83 -5.08 4.40
CA ASP A 220 -6.41 -3.82 3.88
C ASP A 220 -5.32 -2.78 3.56
N THR A 221 -4.15 -2.92 4.16
CA THR A 221 -3.01 -2.02 3.99
C THR A 221 -2.21 -2.37 2.73
N PHE A 222 -1.95 -3.65 2.50
CA PHE A 222 -1.13 -4.13 1.39
C PHE A 222 -1.66 -3.68 0.01
N PRO A 223 -2.96 -3.77 -0.31
CA PRO A 223 -3.47 -3.34 -1.61
C PRO A 223 -3.31 -1.83 -1.88
N LYS A 224 -3.15 -1.05 -0.80
CA LYS A 224 -2.90 0.38 -0.90
C LYS A 224 -1.45 0.69 -1.28
N CYS A 225 -0.53 -0.26 -1.32
CA CYS A 225 0.88 -0.02 -1.68
C CYS A 225 1.05 0.54 -3.11
N ASP A 226 2.18 1.19 -3.34
CA ASP A 226 2.56 1.89 -4.57
C ASP A 226 3.42 1.01 -5.51
N PHE A 227 4.12 0.03 -4.94
CA PHE A 227 4.92 -0.95 -5.66
C PHE A 227 4.84 -2.30 -4.95
N PHE A 228 4.65 -3.37 -5.70
CA PHE A 228 4.55 -4.73 -5.17
C PHE A 228 5.82 -5.51 -5.48
N LEU A 229 6.41 -6.11 -4.45
CA LEU A 229 7.59 -6.97 -4.49
C LEU A 229 7.18 -8.39 -4.11
N ARG A 230 6.94 -9.23 -5.12
CA ARG A 230 6.71 -10.67 -4.90
C ARG A 230 8.05 -11.40 -4.87
N ILE A 231 8.33 -12.15 -3.79
CA ILE A 231 9.54 -12.96 -3.66
C ILE A 231 9.18 -14.44 -3.67
N ASP A 232 9.61 -15.11 -4.75
CA ASP A 232 9.24 -16.49 -5.09
C ASP A 232 10.27 -17.53 -4.59
N HIS A 233 11.26 -17.10 -3.80
CA HIS A 233 12.23 -17.98 -3.15
C HIS A 233 12.31 -17.69 -1.65
N PRO A 234 12.54 -18.71 -0.80
CA PRO A 234 12.92 -18.50 0.58
C PRO A 234 14.13 -17.57 0.68
N ALA A 235 14.05 -16.58 1.56
CA ALA A 235 15.14 -15.66 1.91
C ALA A 235 16.14 -16.31 2.88
N VAL A 236 16.14 -17.64 2.93
CA VAL A 236 16.88 -18.46 3.89
C VAL A 236 17.32 -19.74 3.21
N GLY A 237 18.43 -20.29 3.67
CA GLY A 237 18.95 -21.56 3.17
C GLY A 237 19.43 -21.47 1.71
N PRO A 238 19.40 -22.58 0.94
CA PRO A 238 20.15 -22.69 -0.30
C PRO A 238 19.66 -21.78 -1.44
N THR A 239 18.44 -21.26 -1.36
CA THR A 239 17.84 -20.37 -2.38
C THR A 239 17.87 -18.89 -1.99
N GLU A 240 18.48 -18.54 -0.86
CA GLU A 240 18.57 -17.16 -0.37
C GLU A 240 19.16 -16.21 -1.41
N ALA A 241 20.24 -16.61 -2.09
CA ALA A 241 20.86 -15.82 -3.15
C ALA A 241 19.88 -15.50 -4.30
N ALA A 242 18.96 -16.42 -4.62
CA ALA A 242 17.94 -16.19 -5.64
C ALA A 242 16.86 -15.20 -5.16
N ALA A 243 16.47 -15.26 -3.88
CA ALA A 243 15.56 -14.28 -3.27
C ALA A 243 16.18 -12.87 -3.27
N VAL A 244 17.46 -12.75 -2.89
CA VAL A 244 18.21 -11.48 -2.91
C VAL A 244 18.36 -10.97 -4.34
N ALA A 245 18.66 -11.83 -5.31
CA ALA A 245 18.74 -11.44 -6.72
C ALA A 245 17.42 -10.85 -7.24
N GLN A 246 16.27 -11.46 -6.90
CA GLN A 246 14.95 -10.92 -7.25
C GLN A 246 14.72 -9.54 -6.62
N LEU A 247 15.04 -9.37 -5.33
CA LEU A 247 14.92 -8.06 -4.65
C LEU A 247 15.77 -6.99 -5.34
N VAL A 248 17.05 -7.29 -5.61
CA VAL A 248 18.01 -6.36 -6.22
C VAL A 248 17.56 -5.96 -7.62
N GLU A 249 17.08 -6.89 -8.44
CA GLU A 249 16.58 -6.59 -9.78
C GLU A 249 15.36 -5.66 -9.75
N LYS A 250 14.35 -6.02 -8.94
CA LYS A 250 13.08 -5.27 -8.89
C LYS A 250 13.24 -3.89 -8.26
N LEU A 251 14.02 -3.78 -7.18
CA LEU A 251 14.31 -2.49 -6.54
C LEU A 251 15.15 -1.58 -7.44
N ARG A 252 16.10 -2.13 -8.20
CA ARG A 252 16.86 -1.35 -9.20
C ARG A 252 15.93 -0.74 -10.24
N ARG A 253 15.00 -1.52 -10.79
CA ARG A 253 13.98 -1.01 -11.72
C ARG A 253 13.09 0.05 -11.08
N PHE A 254 12.64 -0.18 -9.84
CA PHE A 254 11.83 0.77 -9.09
C PHE A 254 12.53 2.12 -8.90
N PHE A 255 13.79 2.13 -8.46
CA PHE A 255 14.55 3.38 -8.30
C PHE A 255 14.92 4.01 -9.64
N ASN A 256 15.18 3.23 -10.68
CA ASN A 256 15.33 3.75 -12.03
C ASN A 256 14.10 4.55 -12.48
N LEU A 257 12.88 4.07 -12.18
CA LEU A 257 11.62 4.78 -12.44
C LEU A 257 11.51 6.07 -11.62
N ILE A 258 11.74 6.01 -10.31
CA ILE A 258 11.67 7.18 -9.41
C ILE A 258 12.65 8.26 -9.85
N PHE A 259 13.91 7.90 -10.11
CA PHE A 259 14.97 8.85 -10.44
C PHE A 259 15.09 9.15 -11.94
N ARG A 260 14.31 8.47 -12.79
CA ARG A 260 14.33 8.60 -14.27
C ARG A 260 15.73 8.48 -14.87
N THR A 261 16.54 7.53 -14.38
CA THR A 261 17.94 7.33 -14.80
C THR A 261 18.14 6.31 -15.91
N SER A 262 17.09 5.59 -16.28
CA SER A 262 17.01 4.72 -17.45
C SER A 262 15.64 4.89 -18.12
N ILE A 263 15.53 4.41 -19.37
CA ILE A 263 14.23 4.28 -20.02
C ILE A 263 13.59 2.99 -19.52
N GLU A 264 12.64 3.13 -18.61
CA GLU A 264 11.80 2.03 -18.13
C GLU A 264 10.39 2.21 -18.70
N THR A 265 9.86 1.19 -19.36
CA THR A 265 8.46 1.15 -19.82
C THR A 265 7.66 0.17 -18.97
N PRO A 266 6.32 0.30 -18.92
CA PRO A 266 5.50 -0.68 -18.22
C PRO A 266 5.67 -2.08 -18.82
N THR A 267 5.69 -3.10 -17.97
CA THR A 267 5.62 -4.50 -18.40
C THR A 267 4.22 -4.82 -18.95
N PRO A 268 4.05 -5.90 -19.74
CA PRO A 268 2.72 -6.38 -20.12
C PRO A 268 1.81 -6.61 -18.90
N GLU A 269 2.36 -7.16 -17.82
CA GLU A 269 1.68 -7.39 -16.54
C GLU A 269 1.17 -6.07 -15.93
N GLU A 270 2.01 -5.03 -15.87
CA GLU A 270 1.64 -3.71 -15.33
C GLU A 270 0.58 -3.03 -16.21
N ASN A 271 0.69 -3.10 -17.54
CA ASN A 271 -0.32 -2.58 -18.46
C ASN A 271 -1.68 -3.26 -18.25
N ALA A 272 -1.67 -4.60 -18.12
CA ALA A 272 -2.90 -5.36 -17.94
C ALA A 272 -3.54 -5.11 -16.58
N MET A 273 -2.74 -5.06 -15.50
CA MET A 273 -3.25 -4.75 -14.16
C MET A 273 -3.76 -3.31 -14.05
N TYR A 274 -3.08 -2.35 -14.68
CA TYR A 274 -3.59 -0.97 -14.78
C TYR A 274 -4.91 -0.92 -15.57
N SER A 275 -5.03 -1.68 -16.66
CA SER A 275 -6.27 -1.79 -17.45
C SER A 275 -7.42 -2.39 -16.62
N ALA A 276 -7.15 -3.42 -15.83
CA ALA A 276 -8.10 -4.01 -14.90
C ALA A 276 -8.55 -2.98 -13.84
N ALA A 277 -7.61 -2.31 -13.19
CA ALA A 277 -7.92 -1.31 -12.16
C ALA A 277 -8.65 -0.07 -12.72
N SER A 278 -8.33 0.36 -13.93
CA SER A 278 -9.06 1.39 -14.65
C SER A 278 -10.50 0.95 -14.93
N ALA A 279 -10.69 -0.27 -15.45
CA ALA A 279 -12.01 -0.84 -15.71
C ALA A 279 -12.86 -0.97 -14.45
N ALA A 280 -12.26 -1.26 -13.29
CA ALA A 280 -12.96 -1.33 -12.00
C ALA A 280 -13.76 -0.04 -11.68
N ARG A 281 -13.30 1.13 -12.15
CA ARG A 281 -13.95 2.44 -11.93
C ARG A 281 -15.28 2.58 -12.66
N ASN A 282 -15.59 1.70 -13.62
CA ASN A 282 -16.90 1.64 -14.25
C ASN A 282 -17.95 0.97 -13.35
N SER A 283 -17.54 0.21 -12.33
CA SER A 283 -18.47 -0.52 -11.46
C SER A 283 -19.31 0.42 -10.60
N ALA A 284 -20.62 0.23 -10.68
CA ALA A 284 -21.62 0.82 -9.78
C ALA A 284 -22.18 -0.19 -8.77
N CYS A 285 -21.50 -1.32 -8.56
CA CYS A 285 -21.90 -2.30 -7.55
C CYS A 285 -21.81 -1.70 -6.15
N LEU A 286 -22.82 -1.94 -5.31
CA LEU A 286 -22.88 -1.41 -3.95
C LEU A 286 -21.90 -2.06 -2.97
N SER A 287 -21.32 -3.22 -3.35
CA SER A 287 -20.42 -3.99 -2.47
C SER A 287 -18.95 -3.62 -2.68
N ARG A 288 -18.39 -3.88 -3.87
CA ARG A 288 -16.99 -3.62 -4.20
C ARG A 288 -16.86 -3.12 -5.63
N GLN A 289 -15.78 -2.40 -5.91
CA GLN A 289 -15.35 -2.08 -7.27
C GLN A 289 -14.21 -3.02 -7.66
N VAL A 290 -14.52 -4.00 -8.49
CA VAL A 290 -13.55 -5.00 -8.95
C VAL A 290 -13.41 -4.88 -10.47
N GLY A 291 -12.18 -4.95 -10.94
CA GLY A 291 -11.87 -4.94 -12.36
C GLY A 291 -10.93 -6.09 -12.74
N ALA A 292 -11.03 -6.52 -13.99
CA ALA A 292 -10.24 -7.60 -14.55
C ALA A 292 -9.83 -7.31 -16.00
N ALA A 293 -8.72 -7.92 -16.44
CA ALA A 293 -8.18 -7.85 -17.79
C ALA A 293 -7.71 -9.24 -18.22
N VAL A 294 -8.09 -9.68 -19.41
CA VAL A 294 -7.63 -10.93 -20.02
C VAL A 294 -6.61 -10.60 -21.10
N THR A 295 -5.52 -11.36 -21.12
CA THR A 295 -4.44 -11.23 -22.10
C THR A 295 -4.15 -12.55 -22.78
N THR A 296 -3.50 -12.50 -23.95
CA THR A 296 -2.88 -13.69 -24.56
C THR A 296 -1.68 -14.17 -23.71
N SER A 297 -1.15 -15.36 -24.01
CA SER A 297 0.10 -15.84 -23.40
C SER A 297 1.30 -14.92 -23.66
N ALA A 298 1.27 -14.16 -24.77
CA ALA A 298 2.26 -13.16 -25.14
C ALA A 298 2.05 -11.78 -24.46
N GLY A 299 0.99 -11.61 -23.67
CA GLY A 299 0.70 -10.38 -22.93
C GLY A 299 -0.10 -9.32 -23.71
N GLU A 300 -0.70 -9.67 -24.85
CA GLU A 300 -1.58 -8.76 -25.59
C GLU A 300 -2.94 -8.67 -24.90
N LEU A 301 -3.43 -7.45 -24.63
CA LEU A 301 -4.73 -7.24 -24.00
C LEU A 301 -5.89 -7.64 -24.94
N LEU A 302 -6.72 -8.59 -24.50
CA LEU A 302 -7.87 -9.09 -25.25
C LEU A 302 -9.18 -8.42 -24.85
N SER A 303 -9.41 -8.28 -23.53
CA SER A 303 -10.64 -7.68 -22.99
C SER A 303 -10.40 -7.18 -21.57
N VAL A 304 -11.20 -6.20 -21.17
CA VAL A 304 -11.37 -5.81 -19.76
C VAL A 304 -12.78 -6.11 -19.29
N GLY A 305 -12.99 -6.18 -17.99
CA GLY A 305 -14.28 -6.39 -17.35
C GLY A 305 -14.30 -5.78 -15.96
N TRP A 306 -15.49 -5.49 -15.47
CA TRP A 306 -15.75 -5.03 -14.10
C TRP A 306 -17.05 -5.64 -13.61
N ASN A 307 -17.24 -5.67 -12.30
CA ASN A 307 -18.45 -6.21 -11.72
C ASN A 307 -19.64 -5.25 -11.89
N ASP A 308 -20.65 -5.65 -12.65
CA ASP A 308 -21.86 -4.86 -12.85
C ASP A 308 -23.02 -5.74 -13.36
N VAL A 309 -24.23 -5.20 -13.39
CA VAL A 309 -25.44 -5.93 -13.80
C VAL A 309 -25.41 -6.17 -15.32
N PRO A 310 -25.55 -7.43 -15.78
CA PRO A 310 -25.70 -7.73 -17.20
C PRO A 310 -27.00 -7.18 -17.78
N ARG A 311 -26.98 -6.82 -19.07
CA ARG A 311 -28.18 -6.38 -19.80
C ARG A 311 -28.63 -7.44 -20.81
N SER A 312 -29.92 -7.41 -21.16
CA SER A 312 -30.45 -8.20 -22.28
C SER A 312 -29.70 -7.88 -23.57
N GLY A 313 -29.36 -8.91 -24.37
CA GLY A 313 -28.53 -8.77 -25.57
C GLY A 313 -27.02 -8.74 -25.31
N GLY A 314 -26.57 -8.82 -24.06
CA GLY A 314 -25.16 -8.97 -23.69
C GLY A 314 -24.45 -7.68 -23.28
N GLY A 315 -23.30 -7.85 -22.63
CA GLY A 315 -22.59 -6.77 -21.92
C GLY A 315 -23.26 -6.41 -20.60
N VAL A 316 -22.85 -5.29 -20.01
CA VAL A 316 -23.39 -4.76 -18.75
C VAL A 316 -24.08 -3.42 -18.98
N TYR A 317 -24.88 -2.98 -18.01
CA TYR A 317 -25.39 -1.61 -17.98
C TYR A 317 -24.22 -0.62 -17.82
N GLY A 318 -24.21 0.44 -18.62
CA GLY A 318 -23.21 1.50 -18.60
C GLY A 318 -23.87 2.87 -18.70
N LYS A 319 -23.12 3.95 -18.39
CA LYS A 319 -23.66 5.30 -18.59
C LYS A 319 -23.59 5.68 -20.08
N PRO A 320 -24.67 6.24 -20.65
CA PRO A 320 -24.63 6.81 -21.99
C PRO A 320 -23.72 8.04 -22.03
N SER A 321 -23.37 8.51 -23.22
CA SER A 321 -22.60 9.76 -23.36
C SER A 321 -23.34 10.96 -22.76
N ILE A 322 -22.61 11.99 -22.35
CA ILE A 322 -23.21 13.23 -21.78
C ILE A 322 -24.21 13.84 -22.78
N ALA A 323 -23.84 13.89 -24.07
CA ALA A 323 -24.71 14.39 -25.14
C ALA A 323 -26.01 13.58 -25.27
N SER A 324 -25.90 12.24 -25.16
CA SER A 324 -27.05 11.35 -25.16
C SER A 324 -28.00 11.66 -24.00
N THR A 325 -27.46 11.91 -22.81
CA THR A 325 -28.24 12.17 -21.59
C THR A 325 -29.15 13.41 -21.72
N MET A 326 -28.79 14.39 -22.56
CA MET A 326 -29.62 15.58 -22.79
C MET A 326 -30.73 15.39 -23.82
N THR A 327 -30.61 14.42 -24.72
CA THR A 327 -31.59 14.13 -25.78
C THR A 327 -32.54 12.99 -25.45
N PHE A 328 -32.24 12.19 -24.42
CA PHE A 328 -33.06 11.03 -24.03
C PHE A 328 -34.15 11.41 -23.01
N THR A 329 -35.28 11.91 -23.52
CA THR A 329 -36.57 11.95 -22.79
C THR A 329 -37.48 10.76 -23.16
N GLY A 330 -36.96 9.76 -23.89
CA GLY A 330 -37.73 8.62 -24.40
C GLY A 330 -37.02 7.28 -24.19
N SER A 331 -37.79 6.29 -23.77
CA SER A 331 -37.45 4.93 -23.39
C SER A 331 -36.52 4.18 -24.37
N ASN A 332 -35.29 3.90 -23.93
CA ASN A 332 -34.55 2.70 -24.34
C ASN A 332 -33.64 2.25 -23.19
N GLY A 333 -34.17 1.32 -22.38
CA GLY A 333 -33.50 0.68 -21.25
C GLY A 333 -33.34 1.58 -20.03
N THR A 334 -34.29 1.51 -19.09
CA THR A 334 -34.05 1.99 -17.73
C THR A 334 -32.78 1.34 -17.19
N ASP A 335 -31.94 2.11 -16.51
CA ASP A 335 -30.76 1.56 -15.83
C ASP A 335 -31.26 0.60 -14.75
N GLU A 336 -31.02 -0.69 -14.93
CA GLU A 336 -31.52 -1.69 -13.99
C GLU A 336 -30.46 -2.04 -12.93
N ARG A 337 -29.35 -1.30 -12.82
CA ARG A 337 -28.35 -1.56 -11.77
C ARG A 337 -28.93 -1.34 -10.39
N CYS A 338 -28.37 -2.00 -9.38
CA CYS A 338 -28.93 -2.03 -8.02
C CYS A 338 -29.24 -0.64 -7.45
N PHE A 339 -28.38 0.36 -7.68
CA PHE A 339 -28.60 1.73 -7.21
C PHE A 339 -29.78 2.45 -7.90
N ALA A 340 -30.12 2.04 -9.13
CA ALA A 340 -31.19 2.62 -9.93
C ALA A 340 -32.54 1.93 -9.71
N GLN A 341 -32.54 0.74 -9.11
CA GLN A 341 -33.76 0.05 -8.66
C GLN A 341 -34.46 0.83 -7.55
N ARG A 342 -35.77 0.62 -7.41
CA ARG A 342 -36.56 1.23 -6.33
C ARG A 342 -35.95 0.88 -4.97
N GLY A 343 -35.51 1.91 -4.25
CA GLY A 343 -34.90 1.78 -2.92
C GLY A 343 -33.40 1.47 -2.91
N GLY A 344 -32.74 1.34 -4.08
CA GLY A 344 -31.28 1.28 -4.17
C GLY A 344 -30.63 0.11 -3.40
N LYS A 345 -31.27 -1.06 -3.38
CA LYS A 345 -30.90 -2.16 -2.48
C LYS A 345 -29.84 -3.11 -3.06
N CYS A 346 -29.06 -3.72 -2.17
CA CYS A 346 -28.18 -4.84 -2.49
C CYS A 346 -28.98 -6.16 -2.44
N TYR A 347 -29.36 -6.70 -3.60
CA TYR A 347 -30.08 -7.97 -3.69
C TYR A 347 -29.36 -9.13 -2.99
N ASN A 348 -28.02 -9.11 -3.00
CA ASN A 348 -27.25 -10.14 -2.31
C ASN A 348 -27.47 -10.14 -0.79
N ASP A 349 -27.52 -8.94 -0.18
CA ASP A 349 -27.74 -8.81 1.26
C ASP A 349 -29.21 -9.04 1.63
N GLU A 350 -30.14 -8.67 0.75
CA GLU A 350 -31.57 -8.95 0.91
C GLU A 350 -31.84 -10.46 0.93
N GLU A 351 -31.31 -11.21 -0.04
CA GLU A 351 -31.47 -12.67 -0.10
C GLU A 351 -30.80 -13.39 1.09
N LYS A 352 -29.60 -12.95 1.50
CA LYS A 352 -28.97 -13.47 2.74
C LYS A 352 -29.87 -13.27 3.95
N SER A 353 -30.51 -12.10 4.06
CA SER A 353 -31.42 -11.79 5.16
C SER A 353 -32.66 -12.67 5.15
N VAL A 354 -33.24 -12.92 3.98
CA VAL A 354 -34.39 -13.82 3.80
C VAL A 354 -34.02 -15.25 4.18
N ILE A 355 -32.87 -15.75 3.73
CA ILE A 355 -32.39 -17.11 4.05
C ILE A 355 -32.14 -17.25 5.56
N ALA A 356 -31.46 -16.28 6.18
CA ALA A 356 -31.19 -16.29 7.62
C ALA A 356 -32.49 -16.27 8.45
N ALA A 357 -33.44 -15.41 8.08
CA ALA A 357 -34.75 -15.36 8.71
C ALA A 357 -35.50 -16.69 8.58
N LYS A 358 -35.48 -17.31 7.40
CA LYS A 358 -36.17 -18.59 7.18
C LYS A 358 -35.56 -19.74 7.96
N LEU A 359 -34.22 -19.78 8.06
CA LEU A 359 -33.51 -20.78 8.85
C LEU A 359 -33.88 -20.66 10.34
N VAL A 360 -33.88 -19.45 10.88
CA VAL A 360 -34.25 -19.17 12.27
C VAL A 360 -35.73 -19.47 12.54
N GLU A 361 -36.63 -19.11 11.62
CA GLU A 361 -38.06 -19.44 11.71
C GLU A 361 -38.25 -20.97 11.78
N THR A 362 -37.56 -21.72 10.94
CA THR A 362 -37.63 -23.19 10.91
C THR A 362 -37.22 -23.81 12.25
N LEU A 363 -36.14 -23.30 12.87
CA LEU A 363 -35.68 -23.74 14.19
C LEU A 363 -36.69 -23.40 15.29
N ALA A 364 -37.29 -22.22 15.23
CA ALA A 364 -38.31 -21.83 16.20
C ALA A 364 -39.60 -22.64 16.06
N SER A 365 -40.03 -22.93 14.84
CA SER A 365 -41.18 -23.81 14.56
C SER A 365 -40.96 -25.24 15.04
N ALA A 366 -39.72 -25.72 15.04
CA ALA A 366 -39.34 -27.02 15.61
C ALA A 366 -39.25 -27.01 17.16
N GLY A 367 -39.49 -25.87 17.81
CA GLY A 367 -39.36 -25.73 19.26
C GLY A 367 -37.92 -25.70 19.77
N LEU A 368 -36.92 -25.55 18.88
CA LEU A 368 -35.50 -25.53 19.23
C LEU A 368 -34.97 -24.12 19.56
N LEU A 369 -35.76 -23.09 19.26
CA LEU A 369 -35.43 -21.70 19.55
C LEU A 369 -36.66 -20.96 20.08
N ALA A 370 -36.51 -20.19 21.16
CA ALA A 370 -37.57 -19.36 21.69
C ALA A 370 -37.93 -18.24 20.70
N LYS A 371 -39.22 -17.91 20.57
CA LYS A 371 -39.68 -16.83 19.68
C LYS A 371 -39.06 -15.46 20.02
N SER A 372 -38.73 -15.22 21.28
CA SER A 372 -38.08 -13.98 21.74
C SER A 372 -36.66 -13.79 21.23
N ASP A 373 -35.97 -14.87 20.83
CA ASP A 373 -34.56 -14.83 20.46
C ASP A 373 -34.33 -14.80 18.94
N GLN A 374 -35.41 -14.81 18.13
CA GLN A 374 -35.31 -14.93 16.68
C GLN A 374 -34.50 -13.78 16.05
N ASP A 375 -34.81 -12.52 16.37
CA ASP A 375 -34.12 -11.36 15.78
C ASP A 375 -32.62 -11.37 16.11
N LYS A 376 -32.28 -11.75 17.35
CA LYS A 376 -30.88 -11.90 17.79
C LYS A 376 -30.19 -13.02 17.04
N ALA A 377 -30.86 -14.17 16.87
CA ALA A 377 -30.32 -15.31 16.12
C ALA A 377 -30.09 -14.96 14.65
N VAL A 378 -31.02 -14.24 13.99
CA VAL A 378 -30.85 -13.77 12.61
C VAL A 378 -29.63 -12.86 12.49
N SER A 379 -29.49 -11.90 13.41
CA SER A 379 -28.34 -10.99 13.43
C SER A 379 -27.01 -11.74 13.62
N ILE A 380 -26.96 -12.75 14.49
CA ILE A 380 -25.77 -13.59 14.68
C ILE A 380 -25.43 -14.35 13.39
N VAL A 381 -26.41 -14.98 12.75
CA VAL A 381 -26.21 -15.71 11.49
C VAL A 381 -25.71 -14.79 10.38
N LEU A 382 -26.29 -13.60 10.23
CA LEU A 382 -25.88 -12.64 9.19
C LEU A 382 -24.49 -12.07 9.41
N ASN A 383 -24.03 -11.98 10.66
CA ASN A 383 -22.69 -11.50 10.99
C ASN A 383 -21.64 -12.62 10.98
N ASP A 384 -22.03 -13.90 10.91
CA ASP A 384 -21.09 -14.99 10.68
C ASP A 384 -20.42 -14.84 9.32
N SER A 385 -19.08 -14.88 9.31
CA SER A 385 -18.30 -14.68 8.09
C SER A 385 -18.68 -15.61 6.93
N ARG A 386 -19.11 -16.85 7.20
CA ARG A 386 -19.47 -17.81 6.13
C ARG A 386 -20.77 -17.44 5.43
N VAL A 387 -21.64 -16.67 6.08
CA VAL A 387 -22.87 -16.15 5.51
C VAL A 387 -22.66 -14.74 4.98
N LYS A 388 -22.05 -13.86 5.78
CA LYS A 388 -21.75 -12.47 5.43
C LYS A 388 -21.00 -12.35 4.10
N ASP A 389 -20.02 -13.22 3.87
CA ASP A 389 -19.15 -13.20 2.70
C ASP A 389 -19.73 -13.90 1.45
N LEU A 390 -20.96 -14.45 1.51
CA LEU A 390 -21.66 -14.97 0.33
C LEU A 390 -21.97 -13.83 -0.65
N ILE A 391 -21.79 -14.11 -1.95
CA ILE A 391 -21.89 -13.15 -3.06
C ILE A 391 -22.70 -13.69 -4.26
N GLU A 392 -23.23 -14.90 -4.14
CA GLU A 392 -23.89 -15.67 -5.21
C GLU A 392 -25.25 -15.09 -5.62
N PHE A 393 -25.86 -14.29 -4.74
CA PHE A 393 -27.19 -13.71 -4.96
C PHE A 393 -27.12 -12.29 -5.54
N SER A 394 -25.91 -11.84 -5.90
CA SER A 394 -25.73 -10.57 -6.60
C SER A 394 -26.27 -10.64 -8.02
N ARG A 395 -26.97 -9.59 -8.46
CA ARG A 395 -27.34 -9.41 -9.87
C ARG A 395 -26.15 -9.06 -10.77
N ALA A 396 -25.03 -8.63 -10.19
CA ALA A 396 -23.84 -8.27 -10.94
C ALA A 396 -23.08 -9.53 -11.37
N VAL A 397 -22.67 -9.58 -12.64
CA VAL A 397 -21.61 -10.52 -13.06
C VAL A 397 -20.30 -10.05 -12.44
N HIS A 398 -19.40 -10.97 -12.09
CA HIS A 398 -18.09 -10.62 -11.56
C HIS A 398 -17.14 -10.12 -12.67
N ALA A 399 -16.11 -9.37 -12.28
CA ALA A 399 -15.18 -8.76 -13.21
C ALA A 399 -14.46 -9.80 -14.08
N GLU A 400 -14.03 -10.91 -13.47
CA GLU A 400 -13.34 -12.02 -14.12
C GLU A 400 -14.23 -12.67 -15.19
N MET A 401 -15.47 -12.99 -14.82
CA MET A 401 -16.46 -13.56 -15.73
C MET A 401 -16.77 -12.60 -16.88
N HIS A 402 -16.93 -11.31 -16.58
CA HIS A 402 -17.19 -10.28 -17.58
C HIS A 402 -16.02 -10.17 -18.57
N ALA A 403 -14.78 -10.12 -18.08
CA ALA A 403 -13.59 -10.03 -18.93
C ALA A 403 -13.39 -11.28 -19.80
N ILE A 404 -13.59 -12.48 -19.24
CA ILE A 404 -13.50 -13.76 -19.96
C ILE A 404 -14.58 -13.86 -21.04
N LEU A 405 -15.84 -13.53 -20.71
CA LEU A 405 -16.94 -13.54 -21.68
C LEU A 405 -16.70 -12.49 -22.79
N GLY A 406 -16.17 -11.32 -22.43
CA GLY A 406 -15.74 -10.29 -23.37
C GLY A 406 -14.69 -10.81 -24.34
N ALA A 407 -13.59 -11.35 -23.82
CA ALA A 407 -12.51 -11.91 -24.61
C ALA A 407 -12.98 -13.07 -25.49
N SER A 408 -13.82 -13.96 -24.97
CA SER A 408 -14.34 -15.10 -25.72
C SER A 408 -15.16 -14.67 -26.93
N ARG A 409 -15.96 -13.60 -26.81
CA ARG A 409 -16.77 -13.07 -27.93
C ARG A 409 -15.93 -12.43 -29.03
N VAL A 410 -14.80 -11.81 -28.71
CA VAL A 410 -14.02 -11.00 -29.67
C VAL A 410 -12.73 -11.65 -30.15
N ALA A 411 -12.14 -12.53 -29.33
CA ALA A 411 -10.82 -13.11 -29.56
C ALA A 411 -10.82 -14.65 -29.59
N GLY A 412 -11.90 -15.31 -29.15
CA GLY A 412 -12.07 -16.76 -29.23
C GLY A 412 -10.92 -17.54 -28.56
N GLU A 413 -10.31 -18.45 -29.31
CA GLU A 413 -9.25 -19.37 -28.83
C GLU A 413 -8.00 -18.66 -28.28
N ARG A 414 -7.80 -17.37 -28.57
CA ARG A 414 -6.66 -16.58 -28.05
C ARG A 414 -6.65 -16.45 -26.52
N VAL A 415 -7.77 -16.76 -25.85
CA VAL A 415 -7.85 -16.82 -24.39
C VAL A 415 -7.11 -18.04 -23.82
N ILE A 416 -7.01 -19.13 -24.58
CA ILE A 416 -6.39 -20.38 -24.15
C ILE A 416 -4.89 -20.16 -23.93
N GLY A 417 -4.38 -20.56 -22.76
CA GLY A 417 -3.02 -20.31 -22.31
C GLY A 417 -2.76 -18.86 -21.89
N GLY A 418 -3.75 -17.97 -22.01
CA GLY A 418 -3.67 -16.56 -21.64
C GLY A 418 -3.62 -16.32 -20.14
N LYS A 419 -3.43 -15.06 -19.75
CA LYS A 419 -3.37 -14.63 -18.34
C LYS A 419 -4.53 -13.70 -17.99
N LEU A 420 -5.06 -13.82 -16.77
CA LEU A 420 -6.06 -12.93 -16.20
C LEU A 420 -5.40 -12.04 -15.14
N TYR A 421 -5.66 -10.74 -15.17
CA TYR A 421 -5.23 -9.78 -14.15
C TYR A 421 -6.49 -9.25 -13.48
N VAL A 422 -6.57 -9.28 -12.16
CA VAL A 422 -7.78 -8.89 -11.41
C VAL A 422 -7.41 -8.08 -10.17
N THR A 423 -8.17 -7.04 -9.86
CA THR A 423 -7.87 -6.20 -8.67
C THR A 423 -8.04 -6.95 -7.36
N THR A 424 -8.89 -7.97 -7.33
CA THR A 424 -9.24 -8.75 -6.14
C THR A 424 -9.16 -10.24 -6.44
N TYR A 425 -8.61 -11.01 -5.51
CA TYR A 425 -8.45 -12.46 -5.64
C TYR A 425 -9.79 -13.15 -5.99
N PRO A 426 -9.78 -14.10 -6.94
CA PRO A 426 -11.01 -14.65 -7.50
C PRO A 426 -11.80 -15.51 -6.50
N CYS A 427 -13.12 -15.38 -6.52
CA CYS A 427 -13.99 -16.27 -5.76
C CYS A 427 -14.08 -17.66 -6.39
N HIS A 428 -14.59 -18.63 -5.64
CA HIS A 428 -14.78 -20.01 -6.13
C HIS A 428 -15.77 -20.10 -7.31
N SER A 429 -16.71 -19.15 -7.44
CA SER A 429 -17.60 -19.11 -8.60
C SER A 429 -16.86 -18.68 -9.87
N CYS A 430 -15.96 -17.68 -9.77
CA CYS A 430 -15.09 -17.24 -10.86
C CYS A 430 -14.06 -18.31 -11.25
N ALA A 431 -13.50 -19.03 -10.27
CA ALA A 431 -12.53 -20.11 -10.47
C ALA A 431 -12.97 -21.10 -11.55
N ARG A 432 -14.24 -21.53 -11.54
CA ARG A 432 -14.81 -22.43 -12.55
C ARG A 432 -14.68 -21.89 -13.97
N HIS A 433 -14.93 -20.60 -14.15
CA HIS A 433 -14.87 -19.93 -15.45
C HIS A 433 -13.43 -19.71 -15.91
N ILE A 434 -12.54 -19.40 -14.97
CA ILE A 434 -11.10 -19.25 -15.23
C ILE A 434 -10.53 -20.56 -15.78
N VAL A 435 -10.79 -21.67 -15.08
CA VAL A 435 -10.34 -23.01 -15.49
C VAL A 435 -10.98 -23.40 -16.83
N ALA A 436 -12.30 -23.25 -16.97
CA ALA A 436 -13.01 -23.63 -18.20
C ALA A 436 -12.60 -22.80 -19.43
N ALA A 437 -12.16 -21.56 -19.24
CA ALA A 437 -11.68 -20.70 -20.33
C ALA A 437 -10.25 -21.05 -20.80
N GLY A 438 -9.55 -21.94 -20.11
CA GLY A 438 -8.18 -22.31 -20.43
C GLY A 438 -7.15 -21.23 -20.06
N VAL A 439 -7.46 -20.34 -19.11
CA VAL A 439 -6.49 -19.37 -18.57
C VAL A 439 -5.39 -20.11 -17.81
N SER A 440 -4.13 -19.76 -18.01
CA SER A 440 -2.98 -20.41 -17.37
C SER A 440 -2.55 -19.74 -16.05
N GLU A 441 -2.74 -18.43 -15.94
CA GLU A 441 -2.33 -17.65 -14.77
C GLU A 441 -3.35 -16.58 -14.42
N VAL A 442 -3.51 -16.33 -13.11
CA VAL A 442 -4.28 -15.21 -12.57
C VAL A 442 -3.37 -14.38 -11.67
N HIS A 443 -3.23 -13.10 -11.99
CA HIS A 443 -2.47 -12.15 -11.19
C HIS A 443 -3.43 -11.23 -10.42
N TYR A 444 -3.29 -11.14 -9.09
CA TYR A 444 -4.22 -10.37 -8.24
C TYR A 444 -3.52 -9.37 -7.30
N ILE A 445 -4.21 -8.28 -6.91
CA ILE A 445 -3.69 -7.31 -5.92
C ILE A 445 -4.27 -7.56 -4.53
N GLU A 446 -5.58 -7.53 -4.37
CA GLU A 446 -6.20 -7.68 -3.05
C GLU A 446 -6.34 -9.16 -2.68
N PRO A 447 -5.73 -9.63 -1.58
CA PRO A 447 -5.87 -11.01 -1.16
C PRO A 447 -7.29 -11.28 -0.63
N TYR A 448 -7.86 -12.44 -1.01
CA TYR A 448 -9.18 -12.91 -0.55
C TYR A 448 -9.06 -14.32 0.03
N ARG A 449 -8.41 -14.43 1.21
CA ARG A 449 -8.10 -15.72 1.86
C ARG A 449 -9.30 -16.59 2.23
N LYS A 450 -10.52 -16.04 2.23
CA LYS A 450 -11.76 -16.80 2.46
C LYS A 450 -12.31 -17.47 1.20
N SER A 451 -11.69 -17.23 0.04
CA SER A 451 -12.05 -17.93 -1.19
C SER A 451 -11.84 -19.44 -1.03
N LEU A 452 -12.85 -20.21 -1.43
CA LEU A 452 -12.75 -21.66 -1.48
C LEU A 452 -12.18 -22.16 -2.81
N ALA A 453 -11.67 -21.27 -3.67
CA ALA A 453 -11.23 -21.58 -5.03
C ALA A 453 -10.20 -22.73 -5.07
N THR A 454 -9.06 -22.57 -4.40
CA THR A 454 -8.01 -23.60 -4.33
C THR A 454 -8.45 -24.85 -3.56
N ARG A 455 -9.30 -24.69 -2.54
CA ARG A 455 -9.83 -25.82 -1.76
C ARG A 455 -10.78 -26.72 -2.57
N LEU A 456 -11.64 -26.12 -3.39
CA LEU A 456 -12.65 -26.82 -4.20
C LEU A 456 -12.10 -27.31 -5.53
N HIS A 457 -11.04 -26.67 -6.05
CA HIS A 457 -10.44 -26.97 -7.35
C HIS A 457 -8.95 -27.26 -7.21
N LYS A 458 -8.54 -27.98 -6.17
CA LYS A 458 -7.12 -28.30 -5.88
C LYS A 458 -6.41 -29.08 -6.99
N ASP A 459 -7.19 -29.72 -7.86
CA ASP A 459 -6.76 -30.46 -9.04
C ASP A 459 -6.48 -29.55 -10.25
N ALA A 460 -6.98 -28.31 -10.24
CA ALA A 460 -6.90 -27.39 -11.38
C ALA A 460 -6.37 -26.00 -11.03
N LEU A 461 -6.26 -25.64 -9.74
CA LEU A 461 -5.83 -24.34 -9.25
C LEU A 461 -4.79 -24.47 -8.14
N THR A 462 -3.79 -23.61 -8.17
CA THR A 462 -2.71 -23.61 -7.18
C THR A 462 -2.12 -22.22 -6.99
N GLU A 463 -1.63 -21.94 -5.77
CA GLU A 463 -0.85 -20.74 -5.45
C GLU A 463 0.67 -21.01 -5.52
N SER A 464 1.06 -22.25 -5.84
CA SER A 464 2.45 -22.63 -6.02
C SER A 464 2.98 -22.13 -7.36
N VAL A 465 4.08 -21.38 -7.30
CA VAL A 465 4.74 -20.77 -8.47
C VAL A 465 5.29 -21.83 -9.43
N GLY A 466 5.72 -22.99 -8.91
CA GLY A 466 6.39 -24.04 -9.69
C GLY A 466 5.49 -25.06 -10.38
N ALA A 467 4.17 -24.98 -10.20
CA ALA A 467 3.23 -25.91 -10.81
C ALA A 467 3.00 -25.59 -12.29
N ASN A 468 2.90 -26.62 -13.14
CA ASN A 468 2.71 -26.46 -14.60
C ASN A 468 1.43 -27.13 -15.13
N ASP A 469 0.76 -27.91 -14.30
CA ASP A 469 -0.43 -28.72 -14.59
C ASP A 469 -1.73 -28.09 -14.05
N ALA A 470 -1.64 -26.90 -13.44
CA ALA A 470 -2.76 -26.18 -12.86
C ALA A 470 -2.67 -24.68 -13.15
N VAL A 471 -3.82 -24.01 -13.11
CA VAL A 471 -3.90 -22.56 -13.20
C VAL A 471 -3.26 -21.94 -11.96
N ARG A 472 -2.28 -21.06 -12.17
CA ARG A 472 -1.54 -20.42 -11.07
C ARG A 472 -2.21 -19.14 -10.62
N LEU A 473 -2.54 -19.04 -9.33
CA LEU A 473 -3.00 -17.82 -8.68
C LEU A 473 -1.79 -17.12 -8.05
N LEU A 474 -1.39 -16.01 -8.63
CA LEU A 474 -0.16 -15.29 -8.30
C LEU A 474 -0.48 -13.88 -7.79
N GLN A 475 0.20 -13.46 -6.73
CA GLN A 475 0.18 -12.06 -6.31
C GLN A 475 0.83 -11.20 -7.41
N PHE A 476 0.21 -10.07 -7.73
CA PHE A 476 0.75 -9.11 -8.68
C PHE A 476 2.07 -8.51 -8.19
N ASP A 477 2.97 -8.25 -9.13
CA ASP A 477 4.35 -7.84 -8.92
C ASP A 477 4.67 -6.70 -9.89
N GLY A 478 5.18 -5.58 -9.38
CA GLY A 478 5.44 -4.36 -10.16
C GLY A 478 4.71 -3.11 -9.67
N VAL A 479 4.65 -2.10 -10.53
CA VAL A 479 4.04 -0.79 -10.24
C VAL A 479 2.54 -0.92 -10.01
N ALA A 480 2.08 -0.44 -8.85
CA ALA A 480 0.66 -0.43 -8.54
C ALA A 480 -0.11 0.49 -9.48
N PRO A 481 -1.38 0.17 -9.84
CA PRO A 481 -2.19 1.02 -10.71
C PRO A 481 -2.31 2.47 -10.25
N ARG A 482 -2.26 2.71 -8.93
CA ARG A 482 -2.31 4.06 -8.34
C ARG A 482 -1.16 4.97 -8.81
N ARG A 483 0.02 4.40 -9.07
CA ARG A 483 1.25 5.13 -9.46
C ARG A 483 1.62 4.94 -10.92
N PHE A 484 0.79 4.23 -11.69
CA PHE A 484 1.10 3.88 -13.06
C PHE A 484 1.38 5.11 -13.94
N ILE A 485 0.46 6.09 -13.94
CA ILE A 485 0.64 7.31 -14.74
C ILE A 485 1.88 8.06 -14.25
N ASP A 486 1.97 8.36 -12.94
CA ASP A 486 3.05 9.13 -12.35
C ASP A 486 4.46 8.57 -12.66
N LEU A 487 4.64 7.24 -12.52
CA LEU A 487 5.94 6.60 -12.67
C LEU A 487 6.34 6.35 -14.13
N PHE A 488 5.38 6.19 -15.03
CA PHE A 488 5.66 5.99 -16.46
C PHE A 488 5.52 7.26 -17.30
N GLU A 489 5.16 8.39 -16.69
CA GLU A 489 5.19 9.68 -17.36
C GLU A 489 6.62 10.07 -17.75
N ALA A 490 6.82 10.35 -19.04
CA ALA A 490 8.13 10.68 -19.58
C ALA A 490 8.57 12.09 -19.18
N GLY A 491 9.72 12.20 -18.52
CA GLY A 491 10.42 13.47 -18.35
C GLY A 491 11.15 13.95 -19.62
N ASN A 492 11.78 15.13 -19.53
CA ASN A 492 12.68 15.64 -20.56
C ASN A 492 13.94 14.75 -20.68
N ARG A 493 13.94 13.83 -21.63
CA ARG A 493 15.01 12.85 -21.87
C ARG A 493 15.79 13.06 -23.16
N LYS A 494 15.60 14.18 -23.85
CA LYS A 494 16.21 14.47 -25.16
C LYS A 494 16.92 15.81 -25.16
N LYS A 495 18.17 15.85 -25.64
CA LYS A 495 18.92 17.09 -25.90
C LYS A 495 19.58 16.97 -27.26
N GLY A 496 19.32 17.92 -28.18
CA GLY A 496 19.89 17.89 -29.53
C GLY A 496 19.52 16.65 -30.37
N GLY A 497 18.37 16.02 -30.12
CA GLY A 497 17.94 14.83 -30.86
C GLY A 497 18.42 13.49 -30.27
N VAL A 498 19.33 13.52 -29.29
CA VAL A 498 19.88 12.31 -28.64
C VAL A 498 19.35 12.13 -27.22
N LEU A 499 19.39 10.88 -26.74
CA LEU A 499 19.04 10.52 -25.38
C LEU A 499 19.97 11.26 -24.40
N ASN A 500 19.37 11.93 -23.42
CA ASN A 500 20.08 12.67 -22.38
C ASN A 500 19.40 12.38 -21.03
N LEU A 501 19.97 11.42 -20.29
CA LEU A 501 19.51 11.04 -18.95
C LEU A 501 20.49 11.57 -17.90
N THR A 502 19.95 11.94 -16.75
CA THR A 502 20.75 12.39 -15.61
C THR A 502 21.50 11.21 -14.98
N GLY A 503 22.78 11.40 -14.64
CA GLY A 503 23.55 10.39 -13.92
C GLY A 503 23.00 10.16 -12.50
N ARG A 504 23.16 8.95 -11.95
CA ARG A 504 22.55 8.55 -10.66
C ARG A 504 22.86 9.49 -9.49
N HIS A 505 24.10 9.97 -9.37
CA HIS A 505 24.50 10.89 -8.30
C HIS A 505 23.91 12.31 -8.42
N GLN A 506 23.42 12.68 -9.60
CA GLN A 506 22.79 13.99 -9.85
C GLN A 506 21.27 13.89 -9.91
N ALA A 507 20.72 12.69 -10.17
CA ALA A 507 19.29 12.48 -10.29
C ALA A 507 18.55 12.78 -9.00
N THR A 508 17.35 13.33 -9.11
CA THR A 508 16.41 13.58 -8.02
C THR A 508 15.13 12.78 -8.28
N PRO A 509 14.35 12.43 -7.25
CA PRO A 509 13.09 11.73 -7.43
C PRO A 509 12.14 12.53 -8.33
N SER A 510 11.26 11.86 -9.07
CA SER A 510 10.23 12.49 -9.91
C SER A 510 9.14 13.18 -9.09
N THR A 511 9.03 12.86 -7.81
CA THR A 511 8.10 13.43 -6.85
C THR A 511 8.81 14.41 -5.94
N HIS A 512 8.20 15.57 -5.70
CA HIS A 512 8.74 16.60 -4.83
C HIS A 512 7.70 17.10 -3.83
N VAL A 513 8.19 17.47 -2.66
CA VAL A 513 7.45 18.08 -1.55
C VAL A 513 8.32 19.19 -0.95
N SER A 514 7.67 20.15 -0.30
CA SER A 514 8.39 21.24 0.37
C SER A 514 8.79 20.83 1.79
N LEU A 515 10.07 20.97 2.13
CA LEU A 515 10.58 20.81 3.50
C LEU A 515 10.17 21.98 4.42
N ARG A 516 9.25 22.84 4.00
CA ARG A 516 8.61 23.87 4.84
C ARG A 516 7.17 23.53 5.18
N ALA A 517 6.48 22.84 4.27
CA ALA A 517 5.12 22.37 4.51
C ALA A 517 5.12 21.14 5.41
N ILE A 518 6.05 20.21 5.19
CA ILE A 518 6.10 18.95 5.95
C ILE A 518 6.33 19.19 7.45
N PRO A 519 7.37 19.94 7.89
CA PRO A 519 7.63 20.08 9.32
C PRO A 519 6.44 20.66 10.09
N ARG A 520 5.64 21.53 9.47
CA ARG A 520 4.46 22.10 10.10
C ARG A 520 3.38 21.04 10.37
N LEU A 521 3.22 20.08 9.47
CA LEU A 521 2.32 18.94 9.68
C LEU A 521 2.89 17.96 10.73
N GLU A 522 4.21 17.75 10.72
CA GLU A 522 4.89 16.91 11.72
C GLU A 522 4.77 17.48 13.13
N GLU A 523 4.84 18.80 13.31
CA GLU A 523 4.66 19.48 14.59
C GLU A 523 3.30 19.21 15.23
N VAL A 524 2.23 19.15 14.44
CA VAL A 524 0.89 18.80 14.94
C VAL A 524 0.87 17.38 15.48
N VAL A 525 1.52 16.45 14.78
CA VAL A 525 1.66 15.06 15.22
C VAL A 525 2.50 14.98 16.50
N VAL A 526 3.63 15.69 16.56
CA VAL A 526 4.51 15.71 17.74
C VAL A 526 3.77 16.26 18.95
N ALA A 527 3.03 17.36 18.82
CA ALA A 527 2.25 17.94 19.91
C ALA A 527 1.18 16.98 20.46
N GLU A 528 0.52 16.21 19.58
CA GLU A 528 -0.41 15.16 20.01
C GLU A 528 0.31 14.08 20.82
N ILE A 529 1.48 13.62 20.36
CA ILE A 529 2.18 12.56 21.09
C ILE A 529 2.78 13.09 22.39
N GLU A 530 3.29 14.32 22.47
CA GLU A 530 3.80 14.89 23.73
C GLU A 530 2.71 14.97 24.81
N SER A 531 1.44 15.11 24.42
CA SER A 531 0.29 15.02 25.34
C SER A 531 0.03 13.59 25.85
N LYS A 532 0.54 12.59 25.14
CA LYS A 532 0.45 11.16 25.50
C LYS A 532 1.75 10.80 26.19
N GLN A 533 1.70 10.19 27.38
CA GLN A 533 2.90 9.86 28.19
C GLN A 533 3.74 8.70 27.60
N LEU A 534 4.05 8.76 26.29
CA LEU A 534 4.80 7.77 25.54
C LEU A 534 6.29 8.08 25.60
N LYS A 535 7.09 7.03 25.65
CA LYS A 535 8.54 7.08 25.61
C LYS A 535 9.01 7.29 24.17
N PHE A 536 9.93 8.24 23.99
CA PHE A 536 10.52 8.59 22.71
C PHE A 536 12.01 8.26 22.65
N PRO A 537 12.50 7.68 21.54
CA PRO A 537 13.92 7.45 21.36
C PRO A 537 14.72 8.75 21.07
N GLY A 538 14.04 9.90 20.92
CA GLY A 538 14.63 11.15 20.39
C GLY A 538 14.76 12.34 21.33
N LEU A 539 14.29 12.27 22.58
CA LEU A 539 14.44 13.31 23.63
C LEU A 539 15.10 12.79 24.93
N LEU A 540 15.66 11.58 24.90
CA LEU A 540 16.46 11.01 25.99
C LEU A 540 17.84 10.62 25.46
N ARG A 541 18.76 11.59 25.48
CA ARG A 541 20.22 11.45 25.66
C ARG A 541 20.84 12.85 25.69
N ASN A 542 20.70 13.52 26.84
CA ASN A 542 21.71 14.46 27.32
C ASN A 542 22.68 13.63 28.15
N GLU A 543 23.72 13.09 27.53
CA GLU A 543 24.97 12.84 28.23
C GLU A 543 26.09 13.34 27.32
N GLU A 544 26.66 14.46 27.75
CA GLU A 544 27.96 14.94 27.33
C GLU A 544 28.95 13.78 27.41
N THR A 545 29.41 13.29 26.27
CA THR A 545 30.70 12.61 26.20
C THR A 545 31.68 13.63 25.66
N ASP A 546 32.03 14.55 26.56
CA ASP A 546 33.21 15.38 26.40
C ASP A 546 34.43 14.46 26.39
N GLY A 547 35.34 14.71 25.46
CA GLY A 547 36.51 13.89 25.26
C GLY A 547 37.40 13.86 26.50
N GLN A 548 37.52 12.69 27.12
CA GLN A 548 38.69 12.36 27.95
C GLN A 548 39.32 11.08 27.42
N ALA A 549 40.53 11.25 26.88
CA ALA A 549 41.43 10.18 26.50
C ALA A 549 41.76 9.30 27.72
N PRO A 550 41.98 7.98 27.54
CA PRO A 550 42.31 7.10 28.64
C PRO A 550 43.73 7.38 29.15
N HIS A 551 43.83 7.82 30.40
CA HIS A 551 45.08 7.82 31.14
C HIS A 551 45.55 6.38 31.37
N SER A 552 46.72 6.08 30.82
CA SER A 552 47.55 4.92 31.12
C SER A 552 48.02 4.94 32.58
N PRO A 553 47.86 3.86 33.37
CA PRO A 553 48.54 3.72 34.64
C PRO A 553 49.93 3.08 34.44
N THR A 554 50.98 3.86 34.66
CA THR A 554 52.33 3.37 34.94
C THR A 554 52.44 2.91 36.40
N ALA A 555 52.92 1.67 36.55
CA ALA A 555 53.80 1.15 37.60
C ALA A 555 53.58 1.55 39.07
N ALA A 556 53.17 0.57 39.88
CA ALA A 556 53.90 0.05 41.05
C ALA A 556 53.34 -1.34 41.41
#